data_AF-A0A962L614-F1
#
_entry.id   AF-A0A962L614-F1
#
_cell.length_a   1.000
_cell.length_b   1.000
_cell.length_c   1.000
_cell.angle_alpha   90.00
_cell.angle_beta   90.00
_cell.angle_gamma   90.00
#
_symmetry.space_group_name_H-M   'P 1'
#
loop_
_entity.id
_entity.type
_entity.pdbx_description
1 polymer ?
#
loop_
_entity_poly.entity_id
_entity_poly.type
_entity_poly.pdbx_seq_one_letter_code
_entity_poly.pdbx_strand_id
1 'polypeptide(L)' 'KTGKAKAIRFSTLLAICEALDCQPGELIEVVEPG' A
#
# COMPACT_ATOMS: atom_id res chain seq x y z
N LYS A 1 4.41 23.53 -4.42
CA LYS A 1 4.72 22.21 -5.00
C LYS A 1 4.45 21.12 -3.95
N THR A 2 3.18 20.85 -3.65
CA THR A 2 2.78 19.68 -2.85
C THR A 2 2.09 18.75 -3.83
N GLY A 3 2.88 18.04 -4.65
CA GLY A 3 2.35 16.89 -5.37
C GLY A 3 1.80 15.96 -4.30
N LYS A 4 0.48 15.78 -4.27
CA LYS A 4 -0.23 15.06 -3.20
C LYS A 4 0.09 13.56 -3.33
N ALA A 5 1.28 13.15 -2.92
CA ALA A 5 1.60 11.75 -2.72
C ALA A 5 0.73 11.25 -1.55
N LYS A 6 -0.19 10.33 -1.84
CA LYS A 6 -0.99 9.68 -0.80
C LYS A 6 -0.14 8.56 -0.21
N ALA A 7 0.20 8.67 1.07
CA ALA A 7 0.90 7.62 1.80
C ALA A 7 -0.10 6.88 2.70
N ILE A 8 0.07 5.57 2.84
CA ILE A 8 -0.61 4.73 3.83
C ILE A 8 0.36 4.43 4.98
N ARG A 9 -0.14 4.36 6.21
CA ARG A 9 0.68 3.91 7.35
C ARG A 9 0.92 2.41 7.23
N PHE A 10 2.12 1.96 7.59
CA PHE A 10 2.44 0.54 7.59
C PHE A 10 1.52 -0.27 8.51
N SER A 11 1.11 0.28 9.66
CA SER A 11 0.15 -0.37 10.55
C SER A 11 -1.22 -0.60 9.91
N THR A 12 -1.68 0.33 9.07
CA THR A 12 -2.93 0.16 8.31
C THR A 12 -2.77 -0.93 7.27
N LEU A 13 -1.62 -1.00 6.59
CA LEU A 13 -1.33 -2.06 5.64
C LEU A 13 -1.30 -3.44 6.32
N LEU A 14 -0.71 -3.56 7.51
CA LEU A 14 -0.72 -4.80 8.30
C LEU A 14 -2.12 -5.23 8.72
N ALA A 15 -2.98 -4.29 9.14
CA ALA A 15 -4.36 -4.61 9.51
C ALA A 15 -5.17 -5.15 8.31
N ILE A 16 -4.90 -4.66 7.10
CA ILE A 16 -5.50 -5.20 5.88
C ILE A 16 -5.01 -6.63 5.62
N CYS A 17 -3.71 -6.86 5.76
CA CYS A 17 -3.11 -8.20 5.62
C CYS A 17 -3.69 -9.22 6.60
N GLU A 18 -3.90 -8.83 7.86
CA GLU A 18 -4.55 -9.68 8.86
C GLU A 18 -5.99 -10.04 8.48
N ALA A 19 -6.73 -9.09 7.89
CA ALA A 19 -8.11 -9.32 7.46
C ALA A 19 -8.22 -10.17 6.17
N LEU A 20 -7.20 -10.16 5.32
CA LEU A 20 -7.18 -10.83 4.02
C LEU A 20 -6.31 -12.10 3.99
N ASP A 21 -5.67 -12.45 5.11
CA ASP A 21 -4.71 -13.56 5.22
C ASP A 21 -3.61 -13.50 4.14
N CYS A 22 -3.00 -12.32 3.99
CA CYS A 22 -1.99 -12.05 2.96
C CYS A 22 -0.75 -11.33 3.51
N GLN A 23 0.26 -11.15 2.66
CA GLN A 23 1.46 -10.38 2.99
C GLN A 23 1.43 -8.96 2.38
N PRO A 24 2.06 -7.95 3.01
CA PRO A 24 2.06 -6.57 2.51
C PRO A 24 2.60 -6.41 1.09
N GLY A 25 3.56 -7.26 0.70
CA GLY A 25 4.12 -7.24 -0.66
C GLY A 25 3.11 -7.65 -1.74
N GLU A 26 2.11 -8.46 -1.40
CA GLU A 26 1.07 -8.89 -2.33
C GLU A 26 0.05 -7.77 -2.63
N LEU A 27 -0.01 -6.72 -1.80
CA LEU A 27 -0.94 -5.59 -1.95
C LEU A 27 -0.35 -4.40 -2.72
N ILE A 28 0.94 -4.45 -3.08
CA ILE A 28 1.66 -3.33 -3.68
C ILE A 28 2.04 -3.69 -5.12
N GLU A 29 1.71 -2.80 -6.04
CA GLU A 29 2.11 -2.89 -7.44
C GLU A 29 2.84 -1.61 -7.86
N VAL A 30 3.95 -1.77 -8.60
CA VAL A 30 4.65 -0.65 -9.22
C VAL A 30 4.05 -0.43 -10.60
N VAL A 31 3.28 0.65 -10.74
CA VAL A 31 2.73 1.05 -12.04
C VAL A 31 3.77 1.88 -12.79
N GLU A 32 4.14 1.43 -14.00
CA GLU A 32 4.96 2.25 -14.90
C GLU A 32 4.09 3.34 -15.54
N PRO A 33 4.53 4.61 -15.55
CA PRO A 33 3.83 5.66 -16.26
C PRO A 33 4.06 5.48 -17.77
N GLY A 34 3.03 5.06 -18.49
CA GLY A 34 2.99 5.04 -19.96
C GLY A 34 2.88 6.41 -20.60
#